data_AF-A0A560J4L2-F1
#
_entry.id   AF-A0A560J4L2-F1
#
_cell.length_a   1.000
_cell.length_b   1.000
_cell.length_c   1.000
_cell.angle_alpha   90.00
_cell.angle_beta   90.00
_cell.angle_gamma   90.00
#
_symmetry.space_group_name_H-M   'P 1'
#
loop_
_entity.id
_entity.type
_entity.pdbx_description
1 polymer ?
#
loop_
_entity_poly.entity_id
_entity_poly.type
_entity_poly.pdbx_seq_one_letter_code
_entity_poly.pdbx_strand_id
1 'polypeptide(L)'
;MPYVYDNVLSFLTQPPKPNVGTGQCVALIEAYTSVPKPASVFWKEGAAVRGNTSLKTGTAIATFVNGKYPSHSHGNHAAFYVSQDSTGIWVVDQYSHSGGIFKRHLSFKGKNDDGTYRNPSNNGDAFSVIE
;
A
#
# COMPACT_ATOMS: atom_id res chain seq x y z
N MET A 1 -1.79 -7.01 14.60
CA MET A 1 -3.09 -7.26 13.96
C MET A 1 -3.18 -6.34 12.77
N PRO A 2 -3.50 -6.84 11.56
CA PRO A 2 -3.55 -6.01 10.37
C PRO A 2 -4.67 -4.97 10.46
N TYR A 3 -4.41 -3.77 9.96
CA TYR A 3 -5.47 -2.79 9.73
C TYR A 3 -6.20 -3.15 8.44
N VAL A 4 -7.53 -3.30 8.51
CA VAL A 4 -8.36 -3.72 7.37
C VAL A 4 -9.53 -2.76 7.19
N TYR A 5 -9.74 -2.30 5.96
CA TYR A 5 -10.93 -1.55 5.58
C TYR A 5 -11.81 -2.39 4.65
N ASP A 6 -12.93 -2.89 5.19
CA ASP A 6 -13.78 -3.89 4.50
C ASP A 6 -14.40 -3.39 3.19
N ASN A 7 -14.64 -2.09 3.07
CA ASN A 7 -15.34 -1.50 1.92
C ASN A 7 -14.39 -0.87 0.89
N VAL A 8 -13.13 -1.33 0.78
CA VAL A 8 -12.14 -0.73 -0.13
C VAL A 8 -12.60 -0.68 -1.59
N LEU A 9 -13.35 -1.69 -2.06
CA LEU A 9 -13.83 -1.74 -3.44
C LEU A 9 -14.89 -0.67 -3.74
N SER A 10 -15.55 -0.11 -2.72
CA SER A 10 -16.49 1.01 -2.89
C SER A 10 -15.82 2.28 -3.42
N PHE A 11 -14.49 2.39 -3.37
CA PHE A 11 -13.76 3.53 -3.93
C PHE A 11 -13.70 3.53 -5.46
N LEU A 12 -14.00 2.40 -6.10
CA LEU A 12 -13.90 2.20 -7.55
C LEU A 12 -15.14 2.72 -8.28
N THR A 13 -15.43 4.02 -8.12
CA THR A 13 -16.56 4.71 -8.76
C THR A 13 -16.17 5.30 -10.12
N GLN A 14 -17.17 5.73 -10.90
CA GLN A 14 -17.00 6.50 -12.12
C GLN A 14 -17.86 7.78 -12.03
N PRO A 15 -17.26 8.99 -11.99
CA PRO A 15 -15.81 9.26 -11.96
C PRO A 15 -15.13 8.74 -10.68
N PRO A 16 -13.77 8.60 -10.67
CA PRO A 16 -13.03 8.17 -9.49
C PRO A 16 -13.36 9.00 -8.26
N LYS A 17 -13.39 8.35 -7.09
CA LYS A 17 -13.58 9.07 -5.83
C LYS A 17 -12.43 10.07 -5.64
N PRO A 18 -12.69 11.31 -5.22
CA PRO A 18 -11.64 12.29 -4.97
C PRO A 18 -10.61 11.81 -3.95
N ASN A 19 -9.38 12.31 -4.08
CA ASN A 19 -8.33 12.10 -3.10
C ASN A 19 -8.77 12.56 -1.70
N VAL A 20 -8.35 11.83 -0.67
CA VAL A 20 -8.61 12.20 0.73
C VAL A 20 -7.38 12.78 1.42
N GLY A 21 -7.61 13.60 2.45
CA GLY A 21 -6.54 14.20 3.25
C GLY A 21 -5.59 15.04 2.40
N THR A 22 -4.28 14.80 2.52
CA THR A 22 -3.25 15.51 1.76
C THR A 22 -3.10 15.03 0.30
N GLY A 23 -3.90 14.06 -0.13
CA GLY A 23 -3.75 13.39 -1.42
C GLY A 23 -2.55 12.43 -1.51
N GLN A 24 -1.78 12.28 -0.42
CA GLN A 24 -0.69 11.32 -0.33
C GLN A 24 -1.22 9.90 -0.05
N CYS A 25 -0.38 8.90 -0.27
CA CYS A 25 -0.72 7.50 -0.04
C CYS A 25 -1.01 7.16 1.43
N VAL A 26 -0.21 7.71 2.36
CA VAL A 26 -0.40 7.54 3.81
C VAL A 26 -1.75 8.12 4.27
N ALA A 27 -2.17 9.26 3.71
CA ALA A 27 -3.43 9.91 4.07
C ALA A 27 -4.66 9.04 3.78
N LEU A 28 -4.59 8.17 2.76
CA LEU A 28 -5.65 7.21 2.48
C LEU A 28 -5.78 6.18 3.61
N ILE A 29 -4.65 5.63 4.07
CA ILE A 29 -4.65 4.66 5.17
C ILE A 29 -5.15 5.33 6.46
N GLU A 30 -4.66 6.53 6.77
CA GLU A 30 -5.07 7.31 7.95
C GLU A 30 -6.54 7.74 7.97
N ALA A 31 -7.17 7.84 6.79
CA ALA A 31 -8.56 8.23 6.66
C ALA A 31 -9.53 7.05 6.88
N TYR A 32 -9.13 5.83 6.53
CA TYR A 32 -10.03 4.67 6.47
C TYR A 32 -9.63 3.51 7.39
N THR A 33 -8.62 3.70 8.24
CA THR A 33 -8.23 2.71 9.25
C THR A 33 -8.05 3.38 10.62
N SER A 34 -7.98 2.56 11.67
CA SER A 34 -7.76 2.98 13.06
C SER A 34 -6.27 3.11 13.42
N VAL A 35 -5.37 3.25 12.44
CA VAL A 35 -3.93 3.45 12.69
C VAL A 35 -3.70 4.68 13.59
N PRO A 36 -2.82 4.60 14.61
CA PRO A 36 -2.45 5.75 15.44
C PRO A 36 -1.82 6.85 14.58
N LYS A 37 -2.13 8.12 14.80
CA LYS A 37 -1.59 9.24 13.99
C LYS A 37 -0.41 9.93 14.69
N PRO A 38 0.64 10.39 13.97
CA PRO A 38 0.88 10.21 12.54
C PRO A 38 1.29 8.75 12.21
N ALA A 39 0.61 8.15 11.24
CA ALA A 39 0.57 6.69 11.11
C ALA A 39 1.90 6.05 10.72
N SER A 40 2.60 6.65 9.77
CA SER A 40 3.84 6.07 9.26
C SER A 40 4.96 5.92 10.29
N VAL A 41 4.93 6.67 11.40
CA VAL A 41 5.95 6.61 12.46
C VAL A 41 5.81 5.36 13.32
N PHE A 42 4.57 4.87 13.48
CA PHE A 42 4.25 3.74 14.36
C PHE A 42 4.16 2.41 13.62
N TRP A 43 4.10 2.43 12.29
CA TRP A 43 3.99 1.23 11.47
C TRP A 43 5.21 0.33 11.59
N LYS A 44 4.93 -0.95 11.80
CA LYS A 44 5.91 -2.03 11.75
C LYS A 44 5.68 -2.89 10.52
N GLU A 45 6.78 -3.39 9.99
CA GLU A 45 6.75 -4.37 8.91
C GLU A 45 6.17 -5.69 9.42
N GLY A 46 4.97 -6.02 8.94
CA GLY A 46 4.32 -7.31 9.19
C GLY A 46 4.69 -8.36 8.15
N ALA A 47 3.78 -9.31 7.93
CA ALA A 47 3.96 -10.36 6.92
C ALA A 47 4.11 -9.80 5.50
N ALA A 48 4.96 -10.43 4.69
CA ALA A 48 5.09 -10.12 3.28
C ALA A 48 3.76 -10.34 2.54
N VAL A 49 3.43 -9.46 1.60
CA VAL A 49 2.20 -9.58 0.80
C VAL A 49 2.33 -10.67 -0.25
N ARG A 50 3.47 -10.71 -0.96
CA ARG A 50 3.72 -11.68 -2.03
C ARG A 50 3.67 -13.11 -1.48
N GLY A 51 2.86 -13.94 -2.10
CA GLY A 51 2.66 -15.35 -1.72
C GLY A 51 1.69 -15.54 -0.56
N ASN A 52 1.25 -14.47 0.13
CA ASN A 52 0.27 -14.58 1.19
C ASN A 52 -1.17 -14.50 0.63
N THR A 53 -1.65 -15.64 0.12
CA THR A 53 -2.99 -15.76 -0.48
C THR A 53 -4.12 -15.70 0.54
N SER A 54 -3.82 -15.66 1.84
CA SER A 54 -4.81 -15.56 2.92
C SER A 54 -5.15 -14.11 3.29
N LEU A 55 -4.45 -13.12 2.71
CA LEU A 55 -4.71 -11.71 2.98
C LEU A 55 -6.12 -11.30 2.55
N LYS A 56 -6.82 -10.63 3.45
CA LYS A 56 -8.16 -10.10 3.20
C LYS A 56 -8.06 -8.84 2.32
N THR A 57 -8.93 -8.73 1.33
CA THR A 57 -9.15 -7.49 0.58
C THR A 57 -9.42 -6.33 1.56
N GLY A 58 -8.75 -5.20 1.36
CA GLY A 58 -8.79 -4.05 2.25
C GLY A 58 -7.69 -4.01 3.31
N THR A 59 -6.81 -5.03 3.37
CA THR A 59 -5.66 -5.00 4.28
C THR A 59 -4.72 -3.85 3.92
N ALA A 60 -4.36 -3.03 4.91
CA ALA A 60 -3.41 -1.95 4.75
C ALA A 60 -1.98 -2.51 4.61
N ILE A 61 -1.31 -2.11 3.53
CA ILE A 61 0.03 -2.57 3.17
C ILE A 61 0.91 -1.37 2.85
N ALA A 62 2.21 -1.49 3.08
CA ALA A 62 3.16 -0.46 2.75
C ALA A 62 4.52 -1.04 2.38
N THR A 63 5.36 -0.19 1.78
CA THR A 63 6.78 -0.47 1.61
C THR A 63 7.53 -0.25 2.91
N PHE A 64 8.43 -1.17 3.26
CA PHE A 64 9.26 -1.08 4.46
C PHE A 64 10.75 -1.18 4.12
N VAL A 65 11.59 -0.56 4.94
CA VAL A 65 13.05 -0.69 4.93
C VAL A 65 13.48 -0.94 6.37
N ASN A 66 14.15 -2.07 6.62
CA ASN A 66 14.62 -2.47 7.95
C ASN A 66 13.49 -2.44 9.01
N GLY A 67 12.32 -2.98 8.68
CA GLY A 67 11.20 -3.07 9.63
C GLY A 67 10.36 -1.81 9.80
N LYS A 68 10.70 -0.70 9.12
CA LYS A 68 10.06 0.60 9.31
C LYS A 68 9.64 1.24 7.99
N TYR A 69 8.58 2.04 8.03
CA TYR A 69 8.20 2.87 6.89
C TYR A 69 9.20 4.02 6.74
N PRO A 70 9.89 4.14 5.58
CA PRO A 70 11.06 5.02 5.49
C PRO A 70 10.73 6.52 5.39
N SER A 71 9.47 6.88 5.12
CA SER A 71 9.00 8.28 5.03
C SER A 71 9.84 9.19 4.12
N HIS A 72 10.41 8.65 3.04
CA HIS A 72 11.10 9.43 2.03
C HIS A 72 10.12 10.27 1.21
N SER A 73 10.64 11.29 0.53
CA SER A 73 9.85 12.11 -0.40
C SER A 73 9.34 11.32 -1.60
N HIS A 74 10.05 10.24 -1.98
CA HIS A 74 9.74 9.37 -3.11
C HIS A 74 10.17 7.93 -2.81
N GLY A 75 9.61 6.97 -3.54
CA GLY A 75 10.05 5.58 -3.52
C GLY A 75 9.39 4.70 -2.48
N ASN A 76 8.77 5.26 -1.43
CA ASN A 76 7.85 4.54 -0.54
C ASN A 76 6.40 4.71 -0.93
N HIS A 77 5.57 3.75 -0.54
CA HIS A 77 4.14 3.80 -0.82
C HIS A 77 3.32 3.01 0.20
N ALA A 78 2.06 3.41 0.36
CA ALA A 78 1.07 2.72 1.17
C ALA A 78 -0.22 2.57 0.37
N ALA A 79 -0.90 1.44 0.56
CA ALA A 79 -2.08 1.09 -0.23
C ALA A 79 -2.98 0.11 0.53
N PHE A 80 -4.18 -0.11 0.01
CA PHE A 80 -5.01 -1.23 0.41
C PHE A 80 -4.85 -2.39 -0.57
N TYR A 81 -4.52 -3.56 -0.05
CA TYR A 81 -4.45 -4.80 -0.81
C TYR A 81 -5.84 -5.20 -1.36
N VAL A 82 -5.92 -5.65 -2.60
CA VAL A 82 -7.14 -6.22 -3.19
C VAL A 82 -7.00 -7.71 -3.42
N SER A 83 -6.01 -8.10 -4.23
CA SER A 83 -5.75 -9.48 -4.64
C SER A 83 -4.32 -9.59 -5.17
N GLN A 84 -3.86 -10.80 -5.46
CA GLN A 84 -2.59 -11.05 -6.14
C GLN A 84 -2.68 -12.21 -7.10
N ASP A 85 -1.78 -12.23 -8.07
CA ASP A 85 -1.57 -13.32 -9.01
C ASP A 85 -0.07 -13.59 -9.17
N SER A 86 0.33 -14.44 -10.12
CA SER A 86 1.75 -14.77 -10.33
C SER A 86 2.60 -13.59 -10.81
N THR A 87 1.98 -12.52 -11.30
CA THR A 87 2.65 -11.37 -11.92
C THR A 87 2.76 -10.16 -10.99
N GLY A 88 1.90 -10.06 -9.97
CA GLY A 88 1.91 -8.93 -9.05
C GLY A 88 0.74 -8.89 -8.09
N ILE A 89 0.55 -7.71 -7.48
CA ILE A 89 -0.56 -7.42 -6.58
C ILE A 89 -1.47 -6.33 -7.16
N TRP A 90 -2.77 -6.48 -6.93
CA TRP A 90 -3.75 -5.45 -7.16
C TRP A 90 -3.97 -4.66 -5.88
N VAL A 91 -3.93 -3.34 -6.00
CA VAL A 91 -4.08 -2.43 -4.87
C VAL A 91 -5.07 -1.32 -5.18
N VAL A 92 -5.67 -0.76 -4.14
CA VAL A 92 -6.34 0.54 -4.21
C VAL A 92 -5.49 1.55 -3.48
N ASP A 93 -5.13 2.63 -4.17
CA ASP A 93 -4.32 3.69 -3.61
C ASP A 93 -4.68 5.06 -4.19
N GLN A 94 -3.99 6.06 -3.64
CA GLN A 94 -3.91 7.40 -4.19
C GLN A 94 -2.47 7.89 -4.01
N TYR A 95 -2.08 8.90 -4.78
CA TYR A 95 -0.85 9.64 -4.57
C TYR A 95 -1.01 11.06 -5.12
N SER A 96 -0.02 11.91 -4.83
CA SER A 96 -0.01 13.29 -5.31
C SER A 96 -0.22 13.33 -6.82
N HIS A 97 -1.26 14.04 -7.27
CA HIS A 97 -1.66 14.15 -8.69
C HIS A 97 -2.25 12.88 -9.35
N SER A 98 -2.72 11.89 -8.58
CA SER A 98 -3.42 10.72 -9.15
C SER A 98 -4.80 11.05 -9.76
N GLY A 99 -5.38 12.21 -9.43
CA GLY A 99 -6.73 12.59 -9.87
C GLY A 99 -7.88 11.88 -9.16
N GLY A 100 -7.59 11.05 -8.16
CA GLY A 100 -8.57 10.28 -7.38
C GLY A 100 -7.98 9.00 -6.79
N ILE A 101 -8.82 8.28 -6.04
CA ILE A 101 -8.55 6.93 -5.56
C ILE A 101 -8.87 5.95 -6.68
N PHE A 102 -7.95 5.03 -6.97
CA PHE A 102 -8.08 4.11 -8.09
C PHE A 102 -7.44 2.75 -7.80
N LYS A 103 -7.81 1.75 -8.61
CA LYS A 103 -7.22 0.41 -8.58
C LYS A 103 -6.09 0.33 -9.60
N ARG A 104 -4.94 -0.22 -9.21
CA ARG A 104 -3.84 -0.51 -10.13
C ARG A 104 -3.11 -1.81 -9.81
N HIS A 105 -2.39 -2.30 -10.80
CA HIS A 105 -1.55 -3.50 -10.69
C HIS A 105 -0.10 -3.11 -10.43
N LEU A 106 0.53 -3.74 -9.43
CA LEU A 106 1.93 -3.61 -9.08
C LEU A 106 2.65 -4.91 -9.39
N SER A 107 3.39 -4.94 -10.50
CA SER A 107 4.16 -6.13 -10.89
C SER A 107 5.22 -6.48 -9.86
N PHE A 108 5.53 -7.77 -9.72
CA PHE A 108 6.72 -8.26 -9.04
C PHE A 108 7.96 -7.96 -9.89
N LYS A 109 8.89 -7.16 -9.37
CA LYS A 109 10.09 -6.69 -10.07
C LYS A 109 11.40 -7.21 -9.46
N GLY A 110 11.31 -7.86 -8.30
CA GLY A 110 12.44 -8.38 -7.56
C GLY A 110 13.28 -7.29 -6.88
N LYS A 111 14.50 -7.68 -6.51
CA LYS A 111 15.49 -6.86 -5.82
C LYS A 111 16.67 -6.53 -6.73
N ASN A 112 17.40 -5.48 -6.38
CA ASN A 112 18.74 -5.20 -6.86
C ASN A 112 19.75 -6.14 -6.17
N ASP A 113 20.97 -6.17 -6.68
CA ASP A 113 22.04 -7.02 -6.15
C ASP A 113 22.43 -6.65 -4.70
N ASP A 114 22.19 -5.40 -4.31
CA ASP A 114 22.38 -4.89 -2.94
C ASP A 114 21.23 -5.26 -1.98
N GLY A 115 20.23 -6.01 -2.45
CA GLY A 115 19.07 -6.44 -1.68
C GLY A 115 17.94 -5.41 -1.56
N THR A 116 18.09 -4.21 -2.10
CA THR A 116 17.02 -3.20 -2.16
C THR A 116 15.98 -3.57 -3.21
N TYR A 117 14.70 -3.20 -2.99
CA TYR A 117 13.67 -3.45 -4.00
C TYR A 117 13.80 -2.52 -5.21
N ARG A 118 13.67 -3.07 -6.41
CA ARG A 118 13.61 -2.27 -7.64
C ARG A 118 12.33 -1.45 -7.66
N ASN A 119 12.42 -0.13 -7.76
CA ASN A 119 11.25 0.78 -7.80
C ASN A 119 10.17 0.42 -6.75
N PRO A 120 10.48 0.53 -5.45
CA PRO A 120 9.68 -0.09 -4.38
C PRO A 120 8.20 0.33 -4.39
N SER A 121 7.90 1.61 -4.66
CA SER A 121 6.52 2.12 -4.74
C SER A 121 5.67 1.51 -5.86
N ASN A 122 6.32 0.90 -6.86
CA ASN A 122 5.68 0.25 -8.01
C ASN A 122 6.11 -1.21 -8.15
N ASN A 123 6.48 -1.85 -7.04
CA ASN A 123 6.96 -3.22 -7.01
C ASN A 123 6.19 -4.00 -5.96
N GLY A 124 5.37 -4.96 -6.40
CA GLY A 124 4.57 -5.79 -5.50
C GLY A 124 5.41 -6.58 -4.49
N ASP A 125 6.69 -6.80 -4.76
CA ASP A 125 7.62 -7.48 -3.85
C ASP A 125 7.96 -6.66 -2.61
N ALA A 126 7.85 -5.33 -2.71
CA ALA A 126 8.29 -4.42 -1.67
C ALA A 126 7.25 -4.23 -0.56
N PHE A 127 6.05 -4.79 -0.70
CA PHE A 127 4.94 -4.56 0.21
C PHE A 127 4.83 -5.62 1.30
N SER A 128 4.66 -5.14 2.52
CA SER A 128 4.33 -5.93 3.70
C SER A 128 3.07 -5.37 4.37
N VAL A 129 2.40 -6.19 5.15
CA VAL A 129 1.25 -5.79 5.98
C VAL A 129 1.70 -4.72 6.99
N ILE A 130 0.86 -3.70 7.19
CA ILE A 130 1.07 -2.71 8.24
C ILE A 130 0.59 -3.28 9.58
N GLU A 131 1.46 -3.27 10.59
CA GLU A 131 1.16 -3.62 11.98
C GLU A 131 1.42 -2.47 12.97
#